data_AF-A0A7J6RD14-F1
#
_entry.id   AF-A0A7J6RD14-F1
#
_cell.length_a   1.000
_cell.length_b   1.000
_cell.length_c   1.000
_cell.angle_alpha   90.00
_cell.angle_beta   90.00
_cell.angle_gamma   90.00
#
_symmetry.space_group_name_H-M   'P 1'
#
loop_
_entity.id
_entity.type
_entity.pdbx_description
1 polymer ?
#
loop_
_entity_poly.entity_id
_entity_poly.type
_entity_poly.pdbx_seq_one_letter_code
_entity_poly.pdbx_strand_id
1 'polypeptide(L)'
;LYKLLESNGLFDSTVLVAECLGDVRKAVETMVSRGQTERALEQLYRYDATKERDDLIYEFGPILFRLHSQQLVEYLMAAPSSGVGGWQTVDPQRLLPAFRGALSAGEHSEARRASATEYLTHCCCSAGGNRLSRTMQLVAGEPSSWTGLMDLLTQLKAMEPDETGEEQELCRYIRTQGEMPHFDVTFALRTCYSMGKTRALTVAYGLVGQYKLAVDVALEHDDLDLAIHNARRCRLSNSGKRKIWLSILNYEAKKGDMNALLKFYQESDGVLTIADVLNSIPVNSSNGATLGMFRSEIEKSLDQYETDIHLLNMELEQHKKTMD
;
A
#
# COMPACT_ATOMS: atom_id res chain seq x y z
N LEU A 1 -15.51 28.87 41.84
CA LEU A 1 -16.63 29.30 40.98
C LEU A 1 -17.12 28.16 40.08
N TYR A 2 -16.29 27.59 39.21
CA TYR A 2 -16.71 26.49 38.33
C TYR A 2 -17.33 25.28 39.05
N LYS A 3 -16.72 24.77 40.14
CA LYS A 3 -17.28 23.68 40.95
C LYS A 3 -18.66 23.98 41.55
N LEU A 4 -18.95 25.26 41.84
CA LEU A 4 -20.25 25.70 42.35
C LEU A 4 -21.28 25.84 41.23
N LEU A 5 -20.87 26.22 40.03
CA LEU A 5 -21.75 26.31 38.86
C LEU A 5 -22.10 24.91 38.33
N GLU A 6 -21.12 24.00 38.31
CA GLU A 6 -21.30 22.59 37.99
C GLU A 6 -22.23 21.88 38.99
N SER A 7 -22.09 22.15 40.30
CA SER A 7 -22.96 21.56 41.33
C SER A 7 -24.40 22.07 41.30
N ASN A 8 -24.64 23.25 40.71
CA ASN A 8 -25.97 23.86 40.60
C ASN A 8 -26.64 23.60 39.24
N GLY A 9 -25.99 22.85 38.35
CA GLY A 9 -26.54 22.53 37.04
C GLY A 9 -26.72 23.73 36.08
N LEU A 10 -26.01 24.83 36.32
CA LEU A 10 -26.11 26.07 35.54
C LEU A 10 -25.00 26.13 34.48
N PHE A 11 -25.06 25.21 33.53
CA PHE A 11 -23.95 24.97 32.62
C PHE A 11 -23.87 25.94 31.44
N ASP A 12 -25.00 26.50 30.98
CA ASP A 12 -24.95 27.54 29.93
C ASP A 12 -24.28 28.81 30.48
N SER A 13 -24.51 29.11 31.75
CA SER A 13 -23.79 30.17 32.45
C SER A 13 -22.32 29.81 32.69
N THR A 14 -21.97 28.52 32.78
CA THR A 14 -20.61 28.07 33.03
C THR A 14 -19.77 28.13 31.76
N VAL A 15 -20.38 27.82 30.60
CA VAL A 15 -19.82 28.06 29.26
C VAL A 15 -19.65 29.56 29.01
N LEU A 16 -20.68 30.37 29.24
CA LEU A 16 -20.60 31.83 29.08
C LEU A 16 -19.54 32.46 29.99
N VAL A 17 -19.45 32.02 31.23
CA VAL A 17 -18.41 32.50 32.16
C VAL A 17 -17.02 32.07 31.69
N ALA A 18 -16.86 30.85 31.19
CA ALA A 18 -15.59 30.38 30.63
C ALA A 18 -15.20 31.15 29.35
N GLU A 19 -16.15 31.44 28.46
CA GLU A 19 -15.97 32.27 27.27
C GLU A 19 -15.58 33.71 27.65
N CYS A 20 -16.23 34.31 28.65
CA CYS A 20 -15.90 35.64 29.16
C CYS A 20 -14.53 35.69 29.86
N LEU A 21 -14.09 34.58 30.46
CA LEU A 21 -12.78 34.46 31.13
C LEU A 21 -11.66 34.03 30.17
N GLY A 22 -11.98 33.66 28.93
CA GLY A 22 -11.02 33.13 27.96
C GLY A 22 -10.48 31.74 28.30
N ASP A 23 -11.13 31.00 29.20
CA ASP A 23 -10.73 29.65 29.62
C ASP A 23 -11.32 28.61 28.67
N VAL A 24 -10.65 28.43 27.53
CA VAL A 24 -11.12 27.56 26.44
C VAL A 24 -11.11 26.08 26.82
N ARG A 25 -10.17 25.65 27.68
CA ARG A 25 -10.11 24.27 28.18
C ARG A 25 -11.39 23.90 28.94
N LYS A 26 -11.78 24.74 29.91
CA LYS A 26 -12.98 24.50 30.73
C LYS A 26 -14.27 24.59 29.90
N ALA A 27 -14.30 25.48 28.90
CA ALA A 27 -15.41 25.60 27.97
C ALA A 27 -15.57 24.31 27.14
N VAL A 28 -14.50 23.82 26.52
CA VAL A 28 -14.52 22.60 25.70
C VAL A 28 -14.85 21.36 26.54
N GLU A 29 -14.28 21.21 27.74
CA GLU A 29 -14.64 20.13 28.68
C GLU A 29 -16.15 20.10 29.00
N THR A 30 -16.73 21.28 29.26
CA THR A 30 -18.15 21.41 29.57
C THR A 30 -19.04 21.13 28.35
N MET A 31 -18.61 21.54 27.16
CA MET A 31 -19.33 21.28 25.91
C MET A 31 -19.29 19.80 25.53
N VAL A 32 -18.12 19.15 25.64
CA VAL A 32 -17.93 17.73 25.31
C VAL A 32 -18.69 16.84 26.29
N SER A 33 -18.65 17.12 27.59
CA SER A 33 -19.39 16.36 28.60
C SER A 33 -20.92 16.38 28.41
N ARG A 34 -21.44 17.39 27.71
CA ARG A 34 -22.87 17.55 27.40
C ARG A 34 -23.25 17.13 25.99
N GLY A 35 -22.29 16.68 25.17
CA GLY A 35 -22.52 16.28 23.79
C GLY A 35 -22.69 17.44 22.80
N GLN A 36 -22.38 18.68 23.18
CA GLN A 36 -22.35 19.84 22.26
C GLN A 36 -21.02 19.88 21.49
N THR A 37 -20.68 18.80 20.79
CA THR A 37 -19.38 18.63 20.15
C THR A 37 -19.18 19.50 18.91
N GLU A 38 -20.25 19.90 18.21
CA GLU A 38 -20.19 20.86 17.10
C GLU A 38 -19.71 22.24 17.58
N ARG A 39 -20.30 22.74 18.66
CA ARG A 39 -19.93 24.05 19.25
C ARG A 39 -18.49 24.03 19.77
N ALA A 40 -18.06 22.90 20.34
CA ALA A 40 -16.68 22.70 20.78
C ALA A 40 -15.70 22.77 19.60
N LEU A 41 -16.03 22.18 18.45
CA LEU A 41 -15.20 22.25 17.23
C LEU A 41 -15.10 23.67 16.69
N GLU A 42 -16.22 24.38 16.58
CA GLU A 42 -16.22 25.78 16.13
C GLU A 42 -15.38 26.68 17.07
N GLN A 43 -15.49 26.46 18.38
CA GLN A 43 -14.72 27.22 19.37
C GLN A 43 -13.21 26.93 19.24
N LEU A 44 -12.82 25.67 19.04
CA LEU A 44 -11.43 25.29 18.78
C LEU A 44 -10.90 25.87 17.46
N TYR A 45 -11.77 25.99 16.44
CA TYR A 45 -11.39 26.55 15.15
C TYR A 45 -11.11 28.06 15.23
N ARG A 46 -11.91 28.79 16.02
CA ARG A 46 -11.73 30.24 16.25
C ARG A 46 -10.58 30.58 17.19
N TYR A 47 -9.96 29.59 17.83
CA TYR A 47 -8.94 29.82 18.84
C TYR A 47 -7.54 29.85 18.24
N ASP A 48 -6.88 31.00 18.37
CA ASP A 48 -5.58 31.27 17.73
C ASP A 48 -4.37 30.72 18.50
N ALA A 49 -4.51 30.39 19.79
CA ALA A 49 -3.36 29.92 20.57
C ALA A 49 -3.01 28.48 20.22
N THR A 50 -1.91 28.31 19.49
CA THR A 50 -1.53 27.05 18.86
C THR A 50 -1.31 25.90 19.84
N LYS A 51 -0.57 26.14 20.94
CA LYS A 51 -0.18 25.05 21.86
C LYS A 51 -1.36 24.47 22.67
N GLU A 52 -2.16 25.34 23.30
CA GLU A 52 -3.29 24.89 24.13
C GLU A 52 -4.39 24.28 23.28
N ARG A 53 -4.60 24.81 22.07
CA ARG A 53 -5.50 24.22 21.08
C ARG A 53 -5.07 22.82 20.68
N ASP A 54 -3.81 22.65 20.32
CA ASP A 54 -3.28 21.37 19.84
C ASP A 54 -3.39 20.31 20.97
N ASP A 55 -3.10 20.68 22.22
CA ASP A 55 -3.28 19.81 23.39
C ASP A 55 -4.75 19.37 23.59
N LEU A 56 -5.71 20.29 23.43
CA LEU A 56 -7.15 19.96 23.49
C LEU A 56 -7.59 19.08 22.32
N ILE A 57 -7.04 19.29 21.14
CA ILE A 57 -7.29 18.46 19.95
C ILE A 57 -6.79 17.03 20.18
N TYR A 58 -5.64 16.84 20.82
CA TYR A 58 -5.17 15.49 21.15
C TYR A 58 -6.02 14.82 22.23
N GLU A 59 -6.47 15.57 23.23
CA GLU A 59 -7.29 15.07 24.34
C GLU A 59 -8.70 14.66 23.87
N PHE A 60 -9.37 15.53 23.11
CA PHE A 60 -10.75 15.31 22.66
C PHE A 60 -10.86 14.70 21.26
N GLY A 61 -9.75 14.56 20.55
CA GLY A 61 -9.67 14.03 19.18
C GLY A 61 -10.48 12.76 18.95
N PRO A 62 -10.38 11.72 19.80
CA PRO A 62 -11.16 10.49 19.62
C PRO A 62 -12.68 10.68 19.70
N ILE A 63 -13.14 11.60 20.56
CA ILE A 63 -14.57 11.89 20.73
C ILE A 63 -15.08 12.73 19.57
N LEU A 64 -14.32 13.78 19.22
CA LEU A 64 -14.65 14.69 18.12
C LEU A 64 -14.67 13.96 16.78
N PHE A 65 -13.66 13.12 16.52
CA PHE A 65 -13.58 12.34 15.29
C PHE A 65 -14.72 11.30 15.18
N ARG A 66 -15.13 10.68 16.29
CA ARG A 66 -16.22 9.71 16.28
C ARG A 66 -17.57 10.34 15.92
N LEU A 67 -17.80 11.59 16.29
CA LEU A 67 -19.09 12.27 16.12
C LEU A 67 -19.13 13.18 14.89
N HIS A 68 -18.02 13.85 14.56
CA HIS A 68 -17.93 14.84 13.48
C HIS A 68 -16.64 14.66 12.66
N SER A 69 -16.46 13.48 12.06
CA SER A 69 -15.22 13.15 11.32
C SER A 69 -14.97 14.08 10.13
N GLN A 70 -16.00 14.43 9.37
CA GLN A 70 -15.88 15.28 8.18
C GLN A 70 -15.44 16.70 8.54
N GLN A 71 -16.13 17.34 9.48
CA GLN A 71 -15.82 18.71 9.93
C GLN A 71 -14.42 18.79 10.56
N LEU A 72 -14.05 17.80 11.38
CA LEU A 72 -12.71 17.77 11.97
C LEU A 72 -11.62 17.68 10.89
N VAL A 73 -11.81 16.80 9.91
CA VAL A 73 -10.85 16.61 8.81
C VAL A 73 -10.79 17.83 7.91
N GLU A 74 -11.93 18.47 7.62
CA GLU A 74 -11.98 19.74 6.89
C GLU A 74 -11.17 20.83 7.61
N TYR A 75 -11.31 20.98 8.93
CA TYR A 75 -10.52 21.95 9.70
C TYR A 75 -9.03 21.59 9.79
N LEU A 76 -8.69 20.31 9.84
CA LEU A 76 -7.29 19.84 9.79
C LEU A 76 -6.64 20.06 8.42
N MET A 77 -7.41 19.98 7.32
CA MET A 77 -6.93 20.18 5.95
C MET A 77 -7.01 21.64 5.49
N ALA A 78 -7.89 22.45 6.09
CA ALA A 78 -8.10 23.84 5.72
C ALA A 78 -6.78 24.64 5.77
N ALA A 79 -6.46 25.29 4.65
CA ALA A 79 -5.36 26.24 4.62
C ALA A 79 -5.76 27.48 5.43
N PRO A 80 -4.91 27.98 6.35
CA PRO A 80 -5.23 29.18 7.10
C PRO A 80 -5.37 30.36 6.15
N SER A 81 -6.53 31.02 6.15
CA SER A 81 -6.80 32.23 5.37
C SER A 81 -5.86 33.40 5.73
N SER A 82 -5.26 33.36 6.92
CA SER A 82 -4.36 34.38 7.49
C SER A 82 -2.86 34.03 7.42
N GLY A 83 -2.48 32.84 6.92
CA GLY A 83 -1.07 32.39 6.90
C GLY A 83 -0.44 32.09 8.27
N VAL A 84 -1.16 32.31 9.38
CA VAL A 84 -0.74 32.02 10.75
C VAL A 84 -1.89 31.33 11.47
N GLY A 85 -1.65 30.18 12.10
CA GLY A 85 -2.63 29.53 12.98
C GLY A 85 -3.48 28.40 12.38
N GLY A 86 -3.16 27.89 11.19
CA GLY A 86 -3.84 26.68 10.68
C GLY A 86 -3.60 25.46 11.57
N TRP A 87 -4.52 24.49 11.57
CA TRP A 87 -4.35 23.22 12.29
C TRP A 87 -3.28 22.30 11.65
N GLN A 88 -2.56 22.80 10.65
CA GLN A 88 -1.39 22.17 10.05
C GLN A 88 -0.21 21.99 11.02
N THR A 89 -0.23 22.63 12.21
CA THR A 89 0.76 22.42 13.28
C THR A 89 0.51 21.15 14.10
N VAL A 90 -0.68 20.57 13.98
CA VAL A 90 -1.09 19.39 14.74
C VAL A 90 -0.32 18.16 14.23
N ASP A 91 0.32 17.44 15.15
CA ASP A 91 1.06 16.22 14.87
C ASP A 91 0.07 15.07 14.57
N PRO A 92 0.07 14.52 13.34
CA PRO A 92 -0.84 13.46 12.98
C PRO A 92 -0.58 12.16 13.77
N GLN A 93 0.62 11.94 14.33
CA GLN A 93 0.92 10.77 15.15
C GLN A 93 0.13 10.75 16.45
N ARG A 94 -0.03 11.91 17.08
CA ARG A 94 -0.79 12.02 18.33
C ARG A 94 -2.29 11.87 18.11
N LEU A 95 -2.75 12.04 16.87
CA LEU A 95 -4.13 11.77 16.46
C LEU A 95 -4.39 10.31 16.07
N LEU A 96 -3.35 9.47 16.03
CA LEU A 96 -3.49 8.04 15.70
C LEU A 96 -4.52 7.29 16.57
N PRO A 97 -4.65 7.54 17.90
CA PRO A 97 -5.73 6.95 18.69
C PRO A 97 -7.13 7.35 18.22
N ALA A 98 -7.29 8.59 17.73
CA ALA A 98 -8.58 9.08 17.22
C ALA A 98 -8.93 8.39 15.90
N PHE A 99 -7.99 8.32 14.97
CA PHE A 99 -8.21 7.67 13.66
C PHE A 99 -8.34 6.16 13.76
N ARG A 100 -7.73 5.50 14.76
CA ARG A 100 -8.02 4.08 15.05
C ARG A 100 -9.49 3.84 15.40
N GLY A 101 -10.17 4.85 15.94
CA GLY A 101 -11.62 4.83 16.11
C GLY A 101 -12.39 4.64 14.80
N ALA A 102 -11.83 4.97 13.63
CA ALA A 102 -12.43 4.72 12.32
C ALA A 102 -12.55 3.22 11.99
N LEU A 103 -11.71 2.37 12.59
CA LEU A 103 -11.76 0.93 12.41
C LEU A 103 -12.93 0.28 13.16
N SER A 104 -13.51 0.99 14.16
CA SER A 104 -14.63 0.47 14.92
C SER A 104 -15.88 0.30 14.05
N ALA A 105 -16.53 -0.85 14.17
CA ALA A 105 -17.83 -1.08 13.55
C ALA A 105 -18.89 -0.23 14.26
N GLY A 106 -19.74 0.45 13.48
CA GLY A 106 -20.84 1.25 13.99
C GLY A 106 -21.53 2.03 12.88
N GLU A 107 -22.60 2.74 13.25
CA GLU A 107 -23.28 3.69 12.38
C GLU A 107 -22.26 4.74 11.88
N HIS A 108 -22.41 5.17 10.62
CA HIS A 108 -21.50 6.12 9.95
C HIS A 108 -20.02 5.67 9.90
N SER A 109 -19.72 4.37 10.05
CA SER A 109 -18.34 3.87 9.99
C SER A 109 -17.68 4.08 8.63
N GLU A 110 -18.43 3.97 7.53
CA GLU A 110 -17.92 4.23 6.18
C GLU A 110 -17.50 5.69 5.99
N ALA A 111 -18.36 6.64 6.40
CA ALA A 111 -18.04 8.06 6.35
C ALA A 111 -16.81 8.40 7.22
N ARG A 112 -16.70 7.79 8.42
CA ARG A 112 -15.52 7.94 9.27
C ARG A 112 -14.25 7.39 8.62
N ARG A 113 -14.31 6.23 7.98
CA ARG A 113 -13.18 5.65 7.25
C ARG A 113 -12.75 6.55 6.09
N ALA A 114 -13.70 7.03 5.28
CA ALA A 114 -13.44 7.93 4.16
C ALA A 114 -12.78 9.24 4.62
N SER A 115 -13.28 9.88 5.69
CA SER A 115 -12.65 11.08 6.24
C SER A 115 -11.23 10.80 6.76
N ALA A 116 -11.00 9.66 7.44
CA ALA A 116 -9.66 9.26 7.86
C ALA A 116 -8.73 8.99 6.68
N THR A 117 -9.19 8.30 5.63
CA THR A 117 -8.36 8.02 4.45
C THR A 117 -8.03 9.29 3.69
N GLU A 118 -8.97 10.22 3.57
CA GLU A 118 -8.74 11.53 2.96
C GLU A 118 -7.66 12.32 3.71
N TYR A 119 -7.81 12.48 5.03
CA TYR A 119 -6.83 13.19 5.84
C TYR A 119 -5.44 12.56 5.77
N LEU A 120 -5.33 11.24 5.95
CA LEU A 120 -4.06 10.54 5.90
C LEU A 120 -3.43 10.58 4.51
N THR A 121 -4.24 10.49 3.45
CA THR A 121 -3.77 10.66 2.07
C THR A 121 -3.29 12.08 1.83
N HIS A 122 -3.98 13.10 2.35
CA HIS A 122 -3.53 14.49 2.29
C HIS A 122 -2.20 14.68 3.04
N CYS A 123 -2.03 14.08 4.21
CA CYS A 123 -0.75 14.08 4.93
C CYS A 123 0.39 13.44 4.10
N CYS A 124 0.08 12.39 3.32
CA CYS A 124 1.05 11.76 2.41
C CYS A 124 1.33 12.60 1.14
N CYS A 125 0.30 13.22 0.54
CA CYS A 125 0.41 13.96 -0.73
C CYS A 125 0.91 15.39 -0.57
N SER A 126 0.56 16.07 0.53
CA SER A 126 1.18 17.34 0.94
C SER A 126 2.69 17.17 1.22
N ALA A 127 3.17 15.91 1.32
CA ALA A 127 4.58 15.55 1.33
C ALA A 127 5.26 15.44 -0.04
N GLY A 128 4.50 15.50 -1.14
CA GLY A 128 4.94 15.18 -2.49
C GLY A 128 5.46 16.34 -3.35
N GLY A 129 5.54 17.57 -2.82
CA GLY A 129 6.08 18.73 -3.53
C GLY A 129 7.57 18.95 -3.25
N ASN A 130 8.45 18.09 -3.78
CA ASN A 130 9.91 18.17 -3.69
C ASN A 130 10.51 18.13 -2.26
N ARG A 131 11.01 16.94 -1.88
CA ARG A 131 11.76 16.63 -0.63
C ARG A 131 10.90 16.84 0.62
N LEU A 132 10.64 15.75 1.36
CA LEU A 132 10.28 15.74 2.80
C LEU A 132 9.55 17.02 3.24
N SER A 133 8.22 17.08 3.07
CA SER A 133 7.46 18.28 3.43
C SER A 133 7.75 18.74 4.85
N ARG A 134 7.50 20.03 5.09
CA ARG A 134 7.62 20.76 6.35
C ARG A 134 7.04 19.99 7.57
N THR A 135 6.09 19.06 7.39
CA THR A 135 5.60 18.13 8.42
C THR A 135 6.57 17.00 8.78
N MET A 136 7.30 16.45 7.80
CA MET A 136 8.46 15.57 8.04
C MET A 136 9.67 16.31 8.64
N GLN A 137 9.75 17.63 8.45
CA GLN A 137 10.84 18.46 9.01
C GLN A 137 10.56 18.93 10.45
N LEU A 138 9.28 19.04 10.85
CA LEU A 138 8.87 19.34 12.23
C LEU A 138 8.99 18.12 13.15
N VAL A 139 8.76 16.92 12.62
CA VAL A 139 9.08 15.67 13.30
C VAL A 139 10.48 15.26 12.87
N ALA A 140 11.50 15.81 13.54
CA ALA A 140 12.89 15.33 13.46
C ALA A 140 13.03 13.92 14.10
N GLY A 141 12.15 13.00 13.71
CA GLY A 141 12.05 11.63 14.21
C GLY A 141 12.43 10.65 13.12
N GLU A 142 13.00 9.53 13.56
CA GLU A 142 13.38 8.40 12.71
C GLU A 142 12.22 7.94 11.80
N PRO A 143 12.51 7.32 10.62
CA PRO A 143 11.51 6.76 9.71
C PRO A 143 10.41 5.92 10.39
N SER A 144 10.75 5.33 11.55
CA SER A 144 9.92 4.57 12.49
C SER A 144 8.68 5.33 13.00
N SER A 145 8.72 6.67 13.01
CA SER A 145 7.63 7.48 13.56
C SER A 145 6.38 7.42 12.69
N TRP A 146 6.51 7.33 11.36
CA TRP A 146 5.37 7.36 10.43
C TRP A 146 4.73 6.01 10.13
N THR A 147 5.39 4.92 10.52
CA THR A 147 4.96 3.55 10.25
C THR A 147 3.54 3.29 10.74
N GLY A 148 3.20 3.73 11.96
CA GLY A 148 1.87 3.52 12.52
C GLY A 148 0.72 4.19 11.73
N LEU A 149 0.96 5.38 11.15
CA LEU A 149 -0.04 6.05 10.31
C LEU A 149 -0.15 5.38 8.95
N MET A 150 0.97 4.95 8.36
CA MET A 150 0.99 4.26 7.08
C MET A 150 0.36 2.87 7.17
N ASP A 151 0.57 2.16 8.27
CA ASP A 151 -0.10 0.89 8.57
C ASP A 151 -1.62 1.10 8.68
N LEU A 152 -2.05 2.14 9.39
CA LEU A 152 -3.47 2.49 9.50
C LEU A 152 -4.06 2.85 8.13
N LEU A 153 -3.35 3.65 7.32
CA LEU A 153 -3.79 4.00 5.97
C LEU A 153 -3.88 2.75 5.08
N THR A 154 -2.91 1.85 5.16
CA THR A 154 -2.92 0.56 4.44
C THR A 154 -4.15 -0.24 4.82
N GLN A 155 -4.44 -0.34 6.12
CA GLN A 155 -5.60 -1.07 6.62
C GLN A 155 -6.92 -0.41 6.18
N LEU A 156 -7.02 0.91 6.24
CA LEU A 156 -8.22 1.62 5.83
C LEU A 156 -8.47 1.49 4.32
N LYS A 157 -7.43 1.64 3.49
CA LYS A 157 -7.52 1.42 2.02
C LYS A 157 -7.87 -0.03 1.67
N ALA A 158 -7.41 -1.00 2.46
CA ALA A 158 -7.81 -2.40 2.28
C ALA A 158 -9.27 -2.66 2.69
N MET A 159 -9.87 -1.83 3.55
CA MET A 159 -11.28 -1.91 3.93
C MET A 159 -12.21 -1.12 2.98
N GLU A 160 -11.68 -0.25 2.11
CA GLU A 160 -12.50 0.50 1.16
C GLU A 160 -13.22 -0.47 0.19
N PRO A 161 -14.51 -0.22 -0.11
CA PRO A 161 -15.24 -1.02 -1.07
C PRO A 161 -14.58 -0.89 -2.44
N ASP A 162 -14.37 -2.02 -3.08
CA ASP A 162 -13.73 -2.09 -4.38
C ASP A 162 -14.80 -2.33 -5.44
N GLU A 163 -15.22 -1.26 -6.13
CA GLU A 163 -16.28 -1.31 -7.14
C GLU A 163 -15.84 -2.09 -8.39
N THR A 164 -14.55 -2.06 -8.72
CA THR A 164 -14.01 -2.74 -9.91
C THR A 164 -13.53 -4.16 -9.60
N GLY A 165 -13.31 -4.48 -8.32
CA GLY A 165 -12.74 -5.76 -7.89
C GLY A 165 -11.25 -5.91 -8.23
N GLU A 166 -10.59 -4.82 -8.65
CA GLU A 166 -9.20 -4.84 -9.11
C GLU A 166 -8.21 -4.20 -8.13
N GLU A 167 -8.71 -3.71 -6.99
CA GLU A 167 -7.93 -3.15 -5.90
C GLU A 167 -7.04 -1.98 -6.36
N GLN A 168 -7.48 -1.23 -7.37
CA GLN A 168 -6.65 -0.28 -8.11
C GLN A 168 -6.02 0.77 -7.19
N GLU A 169 -6.80 1.34 -6.28
CA GLU A 169 -6.35 2.38 -5.35
C GLU A 169 -5.35 1.85 -4.31
N LEU A 170 -5.58 0.65 -3.79
CA LEU A 170 -4.66 0.01 -2.85
C LEU A 170 -3.35 -0.38 -3.55
N CYS A 171 -3.42 -0.95 -4.74
CA CYS A 171 -2.26 -1.28 -5.56
C CYS A 171 -1.45 -0.02 -5.92
N ARG A 172 -2.13 1.07 -6.31
CA ARG A 172 -1.51 2.37 -6.60
C ARG A 172 -0.78 2.90 -5.37
N TYR A 173 -1.45 2.93 -4.22
CA TYR A 173 -0.85 3.36 -2.96
C TYR A 173 0.40 2.55 -2.61
N ILE A 174 0.33 1.22 -2.61
CA ILE A 174 1.47 0.34 -2.30
C ILE A 174 2.64 0.64 -3.25
N ARG A 175 2.39 0.76 -4.56
CA ARG A 175 3.42 1.09 -5.57
C ARG A 175 4.10 2.44 -5.32
N THR A 176 3.35 3.46 -4.88
CA THR A 176 3.92 4.80 -4.62
C THR A 176 4.94 4.82 -3.48
N GLN A 177 4.95 3.80 -2.61
CA GLN A 177 5.89 3.72 -1.48
C GLN A 177 7.30 3.26 -1.89
N GLY A 178 7.45 2.66 -3.08
CA GLY A 178 8.76 2.26 -3.62
C GLY A 178 9.41 1.06 -2.90
N GLU A 179 10.72 0.88 -3.10
CA GLU A 179 11.50 -0.25 -2.56
C GLU A 179 11.76 -0.14 -1.05
N MET A 180 11.64 1.07 -0.47
CA MET A 180 11.77 1.31 0.98
C MET A 180 10.48 1.93 1.52
N PRO A 181 9.42 1.12 1.69
CA PRO A 181 8.12 1.64 2.12
C PRO A 181 8.16 2.20 3.55
N HIS A 182 7.34 3.20 3.81
CA HIS A 182 7.22 3.80 5.15
C HIS A 182 6.29 3.01 6.08
N PHE A 183 5.51 2.06 5.57
CA PHE A 183 4.69 1.12 6.35
C PHE A 183 5.49 -0.11 6.78
N ASP A 184 5.02 -0.83 7.80
CA ASP A 184 5.56 -2.13 8.16
C ASP A 184 5.12 -3.15 7.11
N VAL A 185 6.10 -3.63 6.34
CA VAL A 185 5.90 -4.62 5.28
C VAL A 185 5.16 -5.87 5.78
N THR A 186 5.52 -6.37 6.97
CA THR A 186 4.91 -7.57 7.55
C THR A 186 3.46 -7.30 7.90
N PHE A 187 3.19 -6.12 8.46
CA PHE A 187 1.82 -5.68 8.74
C PHE A 187 0.98 -5.57 7.47
N ALA A 188 1.52 -4.92 6.42
CA ALA A 188 0.83 -4.73 5.14
C ALA A 188 0.52 -6.07 4.46
N LEU A 189 1.49 -6.99 4.40
CA LEU A 189 1.30 -8.34 3.85
C LEU A 189 0.21 -9.11 4.61
N ARG A 190 0.28 -9.11 5.95
CA ARG A 190 -0.72 -9.77 6.79
C ARG A 190 -2.11 -9.18 6.60
N THR A 191 -2.21 -7.86 6.43
CA THR A 191 -3.47 -7.15 6.24
C THR A 191 -4.08 -7.47 4.87
N CYS A 192 -3.28 -7.42 3.80
CA CYS A 192 -3.76 -7.77 2.47
C CYS A 192 -4.21 -9.24 2.42
N TYR A 193 -3.43 -10.14 3.04
CA TYR A 193 -3.78 -11.56 3.13
C TYR A 193 -5.08 -11.81 3.91
N SER A 194 -5.23 -11.22 5.10
CA SER A 194 -6.42 -11.44 5.94
C SER A 194 -7.71 -10.86 5.35
N MET A 195 -7.59 -9.80 4.54
CA MET A 195 -8.72 -9.16 3.87
C MET A 195 -8.99 -9.71 2.46
N GLY A 196 -8.24 -10.74 2.03
CA GLY A 196 -8.40 -11.33 0.71
C GLY A 196 -8.04 -10.39 -0.44
N LYS A 197 -7.17 -9.40 -0.20
CA LYS A 197 -6.75 -8.40 -1.19
C LYS A 197 -5.57 -8.92 -2.02
N THR A 198 -5.86 -9.71 -3.04
CA THR A 198 -4.89 -10.63 -3.68
C THR A 198 -3.99 -9.93 -4.68
N ARG A 199 -4.53 -8.98 -5.46
CA ARG A 199 -3.72 -8.15 -6.36
C ARG A 199 -2.76 -7.25 -5.57
N ALA A 200 -3.25 -6.60 -4.52
CA ALA A 200 -2.44 -5.78 -3.63
C ALA A 200 -1.38 -6.61 -2.91
N LEU A 201 -1.72 -7.83 -2.47
CA LEU A 201 -0.78 -8.77 -1.85
C LEU A 201 0.35 -9.14 -2.82
N THR A 202 0.03 -9.46 -4.07
CA THR A 202 1.01 -9.74 -5.13
C THR A 202 1.94 -8.54 -5.38
N VAL A 203 1.37 -7.33 -5.44
CA VAL A 203 2.15 -6.09 -5.60
C VAL A 203 3.08 -5.87 -4.40
N ALA A 204 2.59 -6.10 -3.18
CA ALA A 204 3.38 -5.98 -1.96
C ALA A 204 4.54 -7.00 -1.93
N TYR A 205 4.31 -8.27 -2.28
CA TYR A 205 5.39 -9.26 -2.39
C TYR A 205 6.46 -8.84 -3.42
N GLY A 206 6.04 -8.27 -4.55
CA GLY A 206 6.95 -7.74 -5.57
C GLY A 206 7.84 -6.61 -5.05
N LEU A 207 7.32 -5.71 -4.21
CA LEU A 207 8.11 -4.62 -3.61
C LEU A 207 9.19 -5.12 -2.64
N VAL A 208 8.88 -6.18 -1.90
CA VAL A 208 9.82 -6.81 -0.93
C VAL A 208 10.84 -7.71 -1.64
N GLY A 209 10.71 -7.87 -2.96
CA GLY A 209 11.57 -8.75 -3.77
C GLY A 209 11.24 -10.23 -3.63
N GLN A 210 10.09 -10.58 -3.05
CA GLN A 210 9.61 -11.96 -2.94
C GLN A 210 8.86 -12.38 -4.21
N TYR A 211 9.55 -12.33 -5.36
CA TYR A 211 8.95 -12.53 -6.68
C TYR A 211 8.31 -13.90 -6.86
N LYS A 212 8.84 -14.94 -6.22
CA LYS A 212 8.24 -16.29 -6.30
C LYS A 212 6.85 -16.31 -5.66
N LEU A 213 6.73 -15.79 -4.44
CA LEU A 213 5.43 -15.72 -3.74
C LEU A 213 4.45 -14.81 -4.49
N ALA A 214 4.93 -13.69 -5.04
CA ALA A 214 4.12 -12.81 -5.87
C ALA A 214 3.52 -13.56 -7.08
N VAL A 215 4.35 -14.34 -7.77
CA VAL A 215 3.89 -15.15 -8.92
C VAL A 215 2.93 -16.24 -8.48
N ASP A 216 3.24 -16.99 -7.42
CA ASP A 216 2.38 -18.07 -6.95
C ASP A 216 0.98 -17.53 -6.58
N VAL A 217 0.88 -16.40 -5.87
CA VAL A 217 -0.40 -15.74 -5.53
C VAL A 217 -1.14 -15.22 -6.77
N ALA A 218 -0.42 -14.66 -7.75
CA ALA A 218 -1.02 -14.21 -9.01
C ALA A 218 -1.65 -15.38 -9.79
N LEU A 219 -0.93 -16.51 -9.88
CA LEU A 219 -1.40 -17.71 -10.58
C LEU A 219 -2.59 -18.37 -9.87
N GLU A 220 -2.63 -18.34 -8.53
CA GLU A 220 -3.80 -18.82 -7.75
C GLU A 220 -5.10 -18.08 -8.10
N HIS A 221 -4.99 -16.83 -8.58
CA HIS A 221 -6.13 -15.97 -8.96
C HIS A 221 -6.29 -15.82 -10.47
N ASP A 222 -5.60 -16.66 -11.26
CA ASP A 222 -5.61 -16.64 -12.72
C ASP A 222 -5.20 -15.30 -13.36
N ASP A 223 -4.38 -14.49 -12.65
CA ASP A 223 -3.83 -13.22 -13.16
C ASP A 223 -2.44 -13.46 -13.78
N LEU A 224 -2.44 -13.96 -15.02
CA LEU A 224 -1.23 -14.28 -15.77
C LEU A 224 -0.37 -13.03 -16.03
N ASP A 225 -1.00 -11.90 -16.38
CA ASP A 225 -0.30 -10.66 -16.71
C ASP A 225 0.49 -10.15 -15.50
N LEU A 226 -0.10 -10.21 -14.30
CA LEU A 226 0.57 -9.81 -13.07
C LEU A 226 1.71 -10.78 -12.70
N ALA A 227 1.55 -12.08 -12.97
CA ALA A 227 2.60 -13.06 -12.80
C ALA A 227 3.80 -12.78 -13.71
N ILE A 228 3.56 -12.54 -15.01
CA ILE A 228 4.60 -12.19 -16.00
C ILE A 228 5.30 -10.89 -15.62
N HIS A 229 4.54 -9.87 -15.20
CA HIS A 229 5.09 -8.59 -14.75
C HIS A 229 6.10 -8.77 -13.60
N ASN A 230 5.76 -9.58 -12.60
CA ASN A 230 6.67 -9.87 -11.48
C ASN A 230 7.87 -10.73 -11.90
N ALA A 231 7.67 -11.70 -12.79
CA ALA A 231 8.76 -12.54 -13.33
C ALA A 231 9.80 -11.71 -14.11
N ARG A 232 9.36 -10.73 -14.91
CA ARG A 232 10.25 -9.80 -15.64
C ARG A 232 11.04 -8.88 -14.70
N ARG A 233 10.40 -8.41 -13.63
CA ARG A 233 11.04 -7.55 -12.62
C ARG A 233 12.00 -8.28 -11.70
N CYS A 234 11.95 -9.61 -11.68
CA CYS A 234 12.80 -10.43 -10.82
C CYS A 234 14.29 -10.08 -11.02
N ARG A 235 14.97 -9.70 -9.93
CA ARG A 235 16.41 -9.40 -9.93
C ARG A 235 17.28 -10.57 -9.43
N LEU A 236 16.68 -11.75 -9.22
CA LEU A 236 17.40 -12.95 -8.81
C LEU A 236 18.38 -13.43 -9.90
N SER A 237 19.27 -14.35 -9.52
CA SER A 237 20.15 -15.04 -10.46
C SER A 237 19.38 -15.75 -11.58
N ASN A 238 20.04 -16.08 -12.68
CA ASN A 238 19.42 -16.78 -13.81
C ASN A 238 18.73 -18.09 -13.38
N SER A 239 19.30 -18.82 -12.42
CA SER A 239 18.67 -20.03 -11.87
C SER A 239 17.40 -19.74 -11.08
N GLY A 240 17.35 -18.63 -10.33
CA GLY A 240 16.15 -18.18 -9.61
C GLY A 240 15.06 -17.68 -10.56
N LYS A 241 15.42 -16.90 -11.58
CA LYS A 241 14.51 -16.47 -12.65
C LYS A 241 13.90 -17.66 -13.36
N ARG A 242 14.72 -18.63 -13.79
CA ARG A 242 14.23 -19.84 -14.46
C ARG A 242 13.21 -20.59 -13.63
N LYS A 243 13.40 -20.72 -12.31
CA LYS A 243 12.40 -21.36 -11.43
C LYS A 243 11.04 -20.66 -11.43
N ILE A 244 11.02 -19.33 -11.46
CA ILE A 244 9.78 -18.54 -11.49
C ILE A 244 9.09 -18.71 -12.84
N TRP A 245 9.85 -18.57 -13.94
CA TRP A 245 9.33 -18.75 -15.30
C TRP A 245 8.80 -20.17 -15.54
N LEU A 246 9.47 -21.20 -15.00
CA LEU A 246 8.98 -22.58 -15.02
C LEU A 246 7.67 -22.76 -14.25
N SER A 247 7.46 -22.02 -13.16
CA SER A 247 6.19 -22.05 -12.40
C SER A 247 5.03 -21.58 -13.28
N ILE A 248 5.21 -20.43 -13.94
CA ILE A 248 4.22 -19.86 -14.86
C ILE A 248 4.01 -20.77 -16.08
N LEU A 249 5.11 -21.31 -16.64
CA LEU A 249 5.06 -22.25 -17.76
C LEU A 249 4.21 -23.48 -17.43
N ASN A 250 4.45 -24.10 -16.27
CA ASN A 250 3.69 -25.28 -15.83
C ASN A 250 2.22 -24.95 -15.55
N TYR A 251 1.91 -23.71 -15.17
CA TYR A 251 0.53 -23.25 -15.01
C TYR A 251 -0.18 -23.13 -16.37
N GLU A 252 0.44 -22.43 -17.33
CA GLU A 252 -0.11 -22.27 -18.68
C GLU A 252 -0.20 -23.62 -19.44
N ALA A 253 0.80 -24.49 -19.30
CA ALA A 253 0.78 -25.81 -19.91
C ALA A 253 -0.39 -26.68 -19.42
N LYS A 254 -0.85 -26.51 -18.18
CA LYS A 254 -2.03 -27.21 -17.64
C LYS A 254 -3.35 -26.74 -18.26
N LYS A 255 -3.44 -25.48 -18.71
CA LYS A 255 -4.63 -24.97 -19.42
C LYS A 255 -4.80 -25.61 -20.81
N GLY A 256 -3.69 -26.07 -21.40
CA GLY A 256 -3.70 -26.80 -22.67
C GLY A 256 -3.79 -25.92 -23.93
N ASP A 257 -3.67 -24.59 -23.80
CA ASP A 257 -3.58 -23.69 -24.96
C ASP A 257 -2.13 -23.62 -25.48
N MET A 258 -1.85 -24.39 -26.53
CA MET A 258 -0.52 -24.48 -27.13
C MET A 258 -0.08 -23.17 -27.82
N ASN A 259 -1.01 -22.36 -28.32
CA ASN A 259 -0.68 -21.07 -28.94
C ASN A 259 -0.27 -20.05 -27.88
N ALA A 260 -1.01 -20.00 -26.77
CA ALA A 260 -0.65 -19.17 -25.62
C ALA A 260 0.70 -19.59 -25.04
N LEU A 261 0.93 -20.91 -24.91
CA LEU A 261 2.20 -21.46 -24.42
C LEU A 261 3.39 -21.09 -25.30
N LEU A 262 3.23 -21.13 -26.64
CA LEU A 262 4.28 -20.72 -27.58
C LEU A 262 4.58 -19.21 -27.47
N LYS A 263 3.54 -18.37 -27.38
CA LYS A 263 3.72 -16.92 -27.17
C LYS A 263 4.43 -16.64 -25.85
N PHE A 264 4.02 -17.31 -24.77
CA PHE A 264 4.65 -17.18 -23.47
C PHE A 264 6.13 -17.59 -23.50
N TYR A 265 6.47 -18.67 -24.21
CA TYR A 265 7.86 -19.07 -24.42
C TYR A 265 8.67 -17.97 -25.11
N GLN A 266 8.14 -17.37 -26.18
CA GLN A 266 8.78 -16.26 -26.89
C GLN A 266 8.96 -15.03 -26.00
N GLU A 267 8.02 -14.77 -25.08
CA GLU A 267 8.08 -13.67 -24.12
C GLU A 267 9.06 -13.88 -22.94
N SER A 268 9.62 -15.09 -22.81
CA SER A 268 10.56 -15.43 -21.72
C SER A 268 12.00 -14.95 -21.95
N ASP A 269 12.26 -14.23 -23.04
CA ASP A 269 13.55 -13.60 -23.39
C ASP A 269 14.78 -14.52 -23.20
N GLY A 270 14.64 -15.80 -23.55
CA GLY A 270 15.71 -16.79 -23.48
C GLY A 270 16.02 -17.34 -22.08
N VAL A 271 15.17 -17.06 -21.08
CA VAL A 271 15.29 -17.65 -19.74
C VAL A 271 14.89 -19.13 -19.73
N LEU A 272 13.91 -19.50 -20.56
CA LEU A 272 13.44 -20.87 -20.73
C LEU A 272 14.08 -21.50 -21.97
N THR A 273 14.37 -22.80 -21.90
CA THR A 273 14.80 -23.57 -23.09
C THR A 273 13.59 -24.23 -23.75
N ILE A 274 13.71 -24.59 -25.04
CA ILE A 274 12.65 -25.33 -25.72
C ILE A 274 12.41 -26.70 -25.06
N ALA A 275 13.46 -27.31 -24.49
CA ALA A 275 13.34 -28.54 -23.72
C ALA A 275 12.48 -28.37 -22.46
N ASP A 276 12.53 -27.20 -21.80
CA ASP A 276 11.67 -26.92 -20.63
C ASP A 276 10.20 -26.90 -21.03
N VAL A 277 9.87 -26.26 -22.16
CA VAL A 277 8.50 -26.20 -22.70
C VAL A 277 8.01 -27.60 -23.05
N LEU A 278 8.80 -28.37 -23.80
CA LEU A 278 8.42 -29.72 -24.20
C LEU A 278 8.20 -30.65 -23.00
N ASN A 279 9.03 -30.54 -21.95
CA ASN A 279 8.88 -31.34 -20.73
C ASN A 279 7.66 -30.93 -19.88
N SER A 280 7.18 -29.70 -20.01
CA SER A 280 6.01 -29.21 -19.26
C SER A 280 4.67 -29.67 -19.87
N ILE A 281 4.67 -30.12 -21.12
CA ILE A 281 3.46 -30.53 -21.84
C ILE A 281 2.99 -31.90 -21.34
N PRO A 282 1.71 -32.05 -20.95
CA PRO A 282 1.16 -33.34 -20.54
C PRO A 282 1.23 -34.40 -21.65
N VAL A 283 1.61 -35.63 -21.31
CA VAL A 283 1.78 -36.76 -22.24
C VAL A 283 0.49 -37.13 -22.98
N ASN A 284 -0.68 -36.84 -22.40
CA ASN A 284 -1.99 -37.06 -23.03
C ASN A 284 -2.35 -36.00 -24.10
N SER A 285 -1.61 -34.90 -24.17
CA SER A 285 -1.80 -33.79 -25.12
C SER A 285 -0.66 -33.68 -26.14
N SER A 286 0.34 -34.58 -26.06
CA SER A 286 1.47 -34.64 -27.00
C SER A 286 1.09 -35.38 -28.28
N ASN A 287 0.29 -34.72 -29.12
CA ASN A 287 -0.03 -35.23 -30.46
C ASN A 287 1.02 -34.71 -31.45
N GLY A 288 1.20 -35.37 -32.60
CA GLY A 288 2.13 -34.91 -33.65
C GLY A 288 1.85 -33.47 -34.14
N ALA A 289 0.62 -33.00 -34.00
CA ALA A 289 0.24 -31.61 -34.26
C ALA A 289 0.89 -30.62 -33.28
N THR A 290 1.00 -30.98 -31.99
CA THR A 290 1.64 -30.16 -30.96
C THR A 290 3.12 -29.97 -31.25
N LEU A 291 3.83 -31.05 -31.62
CA LEU A 291 5.24 -30.96 -31.99
C LEU A 291 5.46 -30.10 -33.25
N GLY A 292 4.51 -30.16 -34.20
CA GLY A 292 4.51 -29.31 -35.39
C GLY A 292 4.48 -27.81 -35.08
N MET A 293 3.79 -27.40 -34.00
CA MET A 293 3.70 -25.99 -33.60
C MET A 293 5.02 -25.44 -33.06
N PHE A 294 5.83 -26.28 -32.40
CA PHE A 294 7.13 -25.90 -31.85
C PHE A 294 8.29 -26.15 -32.81
N ARG A 295 8.01 -26.64 -34.04
CA ARG A 295 9.04 -27.08 -34.99
C ARG A 295 10.08 -26.02 -35.28
N SER A 296 9.66 -24.77 -35.54
CA SER A 296 10.61 -23.69 -35.87
C SER A 296 11.56 -23.39 -34.70
N GLU A 297 11.03 -23.37 -33.47
CA GLU A 297 11.82 -23.13 -32.27
C GLU A 297 12.74 -24.31 -31.93
N ILE A 298 12.31 -25.55 -32.21
CA ILE A 298 13.16 -26.74 -32.09
C ILE A 298 14.32 -26.66 -33.08
N GLU A 299 14.06 -26.34 -34.35
CA GLU A 299 15.09 -26.19 -35.39
C GLU A 299 16.11 -25.10 -34.99
N LYS A 300 15.65 -23.92 -34.58
CA LYS A 300 16.54 -22.84 -34.07
C LYS A 300 17.42 -23.28 -32.90
N SER A 301 16.85 -24.03 -31.95
CA SER A 301 17.61 -24.51 -30.79
C SER A 301 18.66 -25.54 -31.19
N LEU A 302 18.37 -26.40 -32.16
CA LEU A 302 19.33 -27.39 -32.68
C LEU A 302 20.48 -26.71 -33.42
N ASP A 303 20.17 -25.72 -34.27
CA ASP A 303 21.18 -24.93 -34.98
C ASP A 303 22.12 -24.20 -34.00
N GLN A 304 21.58 -23.67 -32.90
CA GLN A 304 22.38 -23.05 -31.85
C GLN A 304 23.29 -24.08 -31.17
N TYR A 305 22.79 -25.27 -30.83
CA TYR A 305 23.62 -26.33 -30.24
C TYR A 305 24.74 -26.78 -31.19
N GLU A 306 24.46 -26.91 -32.49
CA GLU A 306 25.49 -27.24 -33.49
C GLU A 306 26.59 -26.18 -33.54
N THR A 307 26.19 -24.90 -33.50
CA THR A 307 27.11 -23.76 -33.47
C THR A 307 27.97 -23.76 -32.20
N ASP A 308 27.36 -23.96 -31.03
CA ASP A 308 28.05 -24.00 -29.74
C ASP A 308 29.06 -25.16 -29.67
N ILE A 309 28.69 -26.34 -30.18
CA ILE A 309 29.59 -27.50 -30.28
C ILE A 309 30.78 -27.18 -31.19
N HIS A 310 30.54 -26.52 -32.32
CA HIS A 310 31.61 -26.14 -33.24
C HIS A 310 32.59 -25.15 -32.58
N LEU A 311 32.09 -24.14 -31.87
CA LEU A 311 32.91 -23.19 -31.12
C LEU A 311 33.75 -23.88 -30.04
N LEU A 312 33.13 -24.75 -29.24
CA LEU A 312 33.82 -25.49 -28.18
C LEU A 312 34.94 -26.38 -28.74
N ASN A 313 34.70 -27.03 -29.88
CA ASN A 313 35.73 -27.83 -30.56
C ASN A 313 36.89 -26.96 -31.06
N MET A 314 36.61 -25.76 -31.56
CA MET A 314 37.66 -24.81 -31.95
C MET A 314 38.49 -24.36 -30.75
N GLU A 315 37.86 -24.06 -29.61
CA GLU A 315 38.55 -23.71 -28.36
C GLU A 315 39.43 -24.86 -27.87
N LEU A 316 38.94 -26.09 -27.92
CA LEU A 316 39.72 -27.29 -27.57
C LEU A 316 40.94 -27.47 -28.48
N GLU A 317 40.79 -27.29 -29.79
CA GLU A 317 41.90 -27.37 -30.75
C GLU A 317 42.93 -26.23 -30.55
N GLN A 318 42.47 -25.03 -30.18
CA GLN A 318 43.36 -23.93 -29.82
C GLN A 318 44.13 -24.23 -28.52
N HIS A 319 43.44 -24.71 -27.48
CA HIS A 319 44.08 -25.10 -26.22
C HIS A 319 45.13 -26.19 -26.43
N LYS A 320 44.80 -27.21 -27.23
CA LYS A 320 45.74 -28.29 -27.57
C LYS A 320 47.00 -27.75 -28.26
N LYS A 321 46.85 -26.85 -29.24
CA LYS A 321 47.98 -26.19 -29.91
C LYS A 321 48.83 -25.29 -29.03
N THR A 322 48.28 -24.76 -27.93
CA THR A 322 49.06 -23.97 -26.96
C THR A 322 49.79 -24.80 -25.92
N MET A 323 49.44 -26.09 -25.78
CA MET A 323 50.08 -27.02 -24.84
C MET A 323 51.22 -27.84 -25.46
N ASP A 324 51.23 -27.98 -26.78
CA ASP A 324 52.33 -28.55 -27.58
C ASP A 324 53.40 -27.47 -27.90
#